data_AF-A0A073IP52-F1
#
_entry.id   AF-A0A073IP52-F1
#
_cell.length_a   1.000
_cell.length_b   1.000
_cell.length_c   1.000
_cell.angle_alpha   90.00
_cell.angle_beta   90.00
_cell.angle_gamma   90.00
#
_symmetry.space_group_name_H-M   'P 1'
#
loop_
_entity.id
_entity.type
_entity.pdbx_description
1 polymer ?
#
loop_
_entity_poly.entity_id
_entity_poly.type
_entity_poly.pdbx_seq_one_letter_code
_entity_poly.pdbx_strand_id
1 'polypeptide(L)'
;MSHSLHRYGTVENLKNDFCIYTRAAKGINRDNCGDKLRETLNIYLSEKVVNFGSSHAGKSYLNGLDPEEYAKTLDNSYGIIATFSDREAVKGVLMKAKAAKLGISTVVSGLIDEVVQIARECGLKPHTALLSLGVYGDTSLLPSGEVLQYTTMCGHSLVSQHLVKDVTEKVKKGIMTPEDAALILAKPCTCGIFNTDRCAQLMKERLAADSKNL
;
A
#
# COMPACT_ATOMS: atom_id res chain seq x y z
N MET A 1 -8.83 -10.53 0.52
CA MET A 1 -8.05 -9.33 0.86
C MET A 1 -8.81 -8.13 0.34
N SER A 2 -9.80 -7.64 1.09
CA SER A 2 -10.63 -6.51 0.66
C SER A 2 -10.03 -5.14 1.01
N HIS A 3 -9.07 -5.08 1.93
CA HIS A 3 -8.57 -3.81 2.47
C HIS A 3 -7.66 -3.05 1.49
N SER A 4 -6.81 -3.69 0.69
CA SER A 4 -6.07 -2.97 -0.37
C SER A 4 -6.90 -2.74 -1.65
N LEU A 5 -8.09 -3.35 -1.74
CA LEU A 5 -8.85 -3.47 -2.98
C LEU A 5 -9.58 -2.17 -3.36
N HIS A 6 -10.12 -1.45 -2.38
CA HIS A 6 -10.80 -0.19 -2.64
C HIS A 6 -9.89 1.00 -2.29
N ARG A 7 -9.36 1.66 -3.32
CA ARG A 7 -8.65 2.93 -3.21
C ARG A 7 -9.50 4.01 -3.86
N TYR A 8 -9.88 5.03 -3.10
CA TYR A 8 -10.64 6.15 -3.62
C TYR A 8 -9.68 7.13 -4.33
N GLY A 9 -10.00 7.54 -5.55
CA GLY A 9 -9.11 8.36 -6.36
C GLY A 9 -9.55 8.46 -7.83
N THR A 10 -8.86 9.30 -8.58
CA THR A 10 -8.95 9.31 -10.04
C THR A 10 -7.98 8.29 -10.61
N VAL A 11 -8.15 7.91 -11.87
CA VAL A 11 -7.17 7.06 -12.58
C VAL A 11 -5.78 7.68 -12.47
N GLU A 12 -5.64 8.99 -12.69
CA GLU A 12 -4.34 9.66 -12.67
C GLU A 12 -3.65 9.53 -11.30
N ASN A 13 -4.34 9.82 -10.20
CA ASN A 13 -3.72 9.77 -8.88
C ASN A 13 -3.55 8.35 -8.31
N LEU A 14 -4.07 7.33 -9.01
CA LEU A 14 -3.92 5.92 -8.65
C LEU A 14 -2.84 5.20 -9.46
N LYS A 15 -2.29 5.83 -10.52
CA LYS A 15 -1.23 5.22 -11.36
C LYS A 15 -0.01 4.74 -10.56
N ASN A 16 0.28 5.39 -9.45
CA ASN A 16 1.42 5.11 -8.58
C ASN A 16 0.98 4.56 -7.21
N ASP A 17 -0.17 3.87 -7.12
CA ASP A 17 -0.64 3.21 -5.89
C ASP A 17 -0.67 1.69 -6.04
N PHE A 18 0.43 1.04 -5.67
CA PHE A 18 0.54 -0.41 -5.73
C PHE A 18 0.70 -1.02 -4.34
N CYS A 19 0.03 -2.14 -4.10
CA CYS A 19 0.28 -2.98 -2.94
C CYS A 19 0.53 -4.42 -3.39
N ILE A 20 1.63 -5.02 -2.95
CA ILE A 20 1.94 -6.42 -3.22
C ILE A 20 1.81 -7.21 -1.93
N TYR A 21 0.96 -8.23 -1.95
CA TYR A 21 0.74 -9.11 -0.82
C TYR A 21 1.04 -10.55 -1.18
N THR A 22 2.00 -11.14 -0.47
CA THR A 22 2.36 -12.55 -0.62
C THR A 22 1.89 -13.29 0.63
N ARG A 23 1.00 -14.26 0.45
CA ARG A 23 0.34 -14.96 1.57
C ARG A 23 0.29 -16.46 1.35
N ALA A 24 0.71 -17.19 2.38
CA ALA A 24 0.57 -18.64 2.44
C ALA A 24 -0.87 -19.06 2.75
N ALA A 25 -1.32 -20.13 2.10
CA ALA A 25 -2.65 -20.70 2.24
C ALA A 25 -2.65 -21.83 3.28
N LYS A 26 -3.61 -21.75 4.21
CA LYS A 26 -3.82 -22.80 5.23
C LYS A 26 -4.13 -24.13 4.54
N GLY A 27 -3.47 -25.20 4.98
CA GLY A 27 -3.64 -26.54 4.42
C GLY A 27 -2.94 -26.79 3.08
N ILE A 28 -2.20 -25.81 2.54
CA ILE A 28 -1.46 -25.94 1.28
C ILE A 28 0.03 -25.71 1.50
N ASN A 29 0.41 -24.53 1.99
CA ASN A 29 1.81 -24.11 2.08
C ASN A 29 2.09 -23.14 3.24
N ARG A 30 1.19 -23.10 4.25
CA ARG A 30 1.34 -22.25 5.45
C ARG A 30 2.33 -22.82 6.45
N ASP A 31 2.42 -24.14 6.56
CA ASP A 31 3.29 -24.77 7.53
C ASP A 31 4.75 -24.53 7.14
N ASN A 32 5.57 -24.06 8.08
CA ASN A 32 6.99 -23.75 7.90
C ASN A 32 7.29 -22.79 6.74
N CYS A 33 6.42 -21.79 6.48
CA CYS A 33 6.62 -20.83 5.39
C CYS A 33 7.62 -19.69 5.71
N GLY A 34 8.19 -19.65 6.92
CA GLY A 34 9.05 -18.56 7.41
C GLY A 34 10.18 -18.19 6.45
N ASP A 35 10.94 -19.16 5.95
CA ASP A 35 12.08 -18.90 5.05
C ASP A 35 11.65 -18.30 3.71
N LYS A 36 10.51 -18.77 3.18
CA LYS A 36 9.93 -18.22 1.95
C LYS A 36 9.42 -16.79 2.16
N LEU A 37 8.89 -16.49 3.34
CA LEU A 37 8.48 -15.14 3.71
C LEU A 37 9.70 -14.23 3.89
N ARG A 38 10.81 -14.71 4.50
CA ARG A 38 12.07 -13.95 4.58
C ARG A 38 12.61 -13.62 3.20
N GLU A 39 12.61 -14.58 2.29
CA GLU A 39 13.03 -14.34 0.91
C GLU A 39 12.09 -13.35 0.19
N THR A 40 10.79 -13.41 0.47
CA THR A 40 9.83 -12.41 -0.02
C THR A 40 10.16 -11.01 0.50
N LEU A 41 10.49 -10.89 1.80
CA LEU A 41 10.89 -9.62 2.40
C LEU A 41 12.16 -9.08 1.72
N ASN A 42 13.17 -9.93 1.52
CA ASN A 42 14.41 -9.57 0.80
C ASN A 42 14.10 -9.05 -0.61
N ILE A 43 13.23 -9.73 -1.35
CA ILE A 43 12.81 -9.30 -2.69
C ILE A 43 12.15 -7.92 -2.64
N TYR A 44 11.22 -7.68 -1.71
CA TYR A 44 10.56 -6.38 -1.57
C TYR A 44 11.56 -5.26 -1.23
N LEU A 45 12.48 -5.52 -0.30
CA LEU A 45 13.50 -4.56 0.14
C LEU A 45 14.58 -4.31 -0.91
N SER A 46 14.77 -5.22 -1.87
CA SER A 46 15.69 -5.05 -2.99
C SER A 46 15.15 -4.12 -4.09
N GLU A 47 13.95 -3.59 -3.92
CA GLU A 47 13.27 -2.65 -4.81
C GLU A 47 12.88 -1.37 -4.04
N LYS A 48 12.42 -0.34 -4.75
CA LYS A 48 12.01 0.93 -4.14
C LYS A 48 10.67 0.81 -3.40
N VAL A 49 10.70 0.15 -2.25
CA VAL A 49 9.55 0.03 -1.35
C VAL A 49 9.22 1.38 -0.70
N VAL A 50 7.94 1.72 -0.64
CA VAL A 50 7.45 2.91 0.07
C VAL A 50 7.25 2.60 1.54
N ASN A 51 6.58 1.48 1.82
CA ASN A 51 6.25 1.07 3.18
C ASN A 51 5.96 -0.43 3.21
N PHE A 52 6.11 -1.03 4.39
CA PHE A 52 5.68 -2.39 4.70
C PHE A 52 5.40 -2.44 6.20
N GLY A 53 4.78 -3.50 6.70
CA GLY A 53 4.51 -3.55 8.12
C GLY A 53 3.99 -4.88 8.62
N SER A 54 3.83 -4.94 9.93
CA SER A 54 3.35 -6.12 10.63
C SER A 54 2.28 -5.71 11.64
N SER A 55 1.05 -6.16 11.39
CA SER A 55 -0.03 -5.99 12.36
C SER A 55 0.27 -6.71 13.69
N HIS A 56 1.09 -7.77 13.67
CA HIS A 56 1.54 -8.44 14.90
C HIS A 56 2.55 -7.60 15.68
N ALA A 57 3.46 -6.91 15.00
CA ALA A 57 4.41 -6.00 15.64
C ALA A 57 3.79 -4.65 16.04
N GLY A 58 2.59 -4.34 15.52
CA GLY A 58 1.88 -3.09 15.80
C GLY A 58 2.51 -1.83 15.19
N LYS A 59 3.46 -1.99 14.26
CA LYS A 59 4.16 -0.87 13.59
C LYS A 59 4.54 -1.22 12.15
N SER A 60 4.61 -0.18 11.32
CA SER A 60 5.12 -0.24 9.95
C SER A 60 6.60 0.19 9.90
N TYR A 61 7.24 0.00 8.75
CA TYR A 61 8.61 0.45 8.47
C TYR A 61 8.78 1.94 8.76
N LEU A 62 7.87 2.77 8.24
CA LEU A 62 7.86 4.21 8.48
C LEU A 62 7.56 4.62 9.93
N ASN A 63 7.18 3.66 10.79
CA ASN A 63 6.99 3.85 12.22
C ASN A 63 8.01 3.04 13.05
N GLY A 64 9.21 2.80 12.50
CA GLY A 64 10.34 2.20 13.21
C GLY A 64 10.30 0.68 13.32
N LEU A 65 9.63 -0.02 12.40
CA LEU A 65 9.81 -1.46 12.25
C LEU A 65 11.15 -1.72 11.55
N ASP A 66 12.08 -2.33 12.26
CA ASP A 66 13.34 -2.75 11.69
C ASP A 66 13.15 -4.01 10.81
N PRO A 67 13.71 -4.06 9.58
CA PRO A 67 13.60 -5.23 8.70
C PRO A 67 14.15 -6.53 9.30
N GLU A 68 15.25 -6.48 10.03
CA GLU A 68 15.88 -7.67 10.63
C GLU A 68 15.06 -8.18 11.81
N GLU A 69 14.56 -7.27 12.66
CA GLU A 69 13.57 -7.61 13.70
C GLU A 69 12.33 -8.23 13.08
N TYR A 70 11.82 -7.67 11.98
CA TYR A 70 10.64 -8.21 11.32
C TYR A 70 10.90 -9.62 10.78
N ALA A 71 12.05 -9.86 10.14
CA ALA A 71 12.44 -11.15 9.60
C ALA A 71 12.47 -12.28 10.66
N LYS A 72 12.84 -11.95 11.91
CA LYS A 72 12.83 -12.90 13.03
C LYS A 72 11.42 -13.34 13.42
N THR A 73 10.39 -12.53 13.14
CA THR A 73 8.99 -12.87 13.47
C THR A 73 8.30 -13.75 12.42
N LEU A 74 8.90 -13.95 11.25
CA LEU A 74 8.22 -14.54 10.09
C LEU A 74 7.91 -16.04 10.21
N ASP A 75 8.57 -16.77 11.12
CA ASP A 75 8.20 -18.18 11.41
C ASP A 75 6.77 -18.31 11.93
N ASN A 76 6.25 -17.26 12.58
CA ASN A 76 4.89 -17.20 13.12
C ASN A 76 3.94 -16.38 12.23
N SER A 77 4.39 -15.97 11.04
CA SER A 77 3.59 -15.22 10.08
C SER A 77 2.97 -16.14 9.02
N TYR A 78 2.09 -15.57 8.20
CA TYR A 78 1.49 -16.25 7.05
C TYR A 78 1.45 -15.36 5.80
N GLY A 79 2.05 -14.17 5.87
CA GLY A 79 2.17 -13.30 4.70
C GLY A 79 2.85 -11.97 4.99
N ILE A 80 3.24 -11.29 3.91
CA ILE A 80 3.91 -9.99 3.93
C ILE A 80 3.26 -9.11 2.89
N ILE A 81 2.92 -7.89 3.31
CA ILE A 81 2.41 -6.84 2.42
C ILE A 81 3.40 -5.68 2.37
N ALA A 82 3.57 -5.11 1.18
CA ALA A 82 4.36 -3.92 0.96
C ALA A 82 3.67 -3.01 -0.06
N THR A 83 3.95 -1.71 0.05
CA THR A 83 3.42 -0.65 -0.80
C THR A 83 4.53 -0.10 -1.68
N PHE A 84 4.20 0.18 -2.93
CA PHE A 84 5.11 0.70 -3.93
C PHE A 84 4.45 1.88 -4.66
N SER A 85 5.25 2.86 -5.03
CA SER A 85 4.85 4.03 -5.81
C SER A 85 5.49 4.07 -7.20
N ASP A 86 6.23 3.02 -7.55
CA ASP A 86 6.97 2.93 -8.81
C ASP A 86 6.63 1.62 -9.52
N ARG A 87 6.26 1.76 -10.79
CA ARG A 87 5.93 0.66 -11.69
C ARG A 87 7.12 -0.27 -11.89
N GLU A 88 8.33 0.27 -12.05
CA GLU A 88 9.52 -0.54 -12.30
C GLU A 88 9.93 -1.32 -11.05
N ALA A 89 9.79 -0.76 -9.85
CA ALA A 89 9.90 -1.50 -8.60
C ALA A 89 8.92 -2.70 -8.53
N VAL A 90 7.65 -2.51 -8.89
CA VAL A 90 6.66 -3.61 -8.93
C VAL A 90 7.08 -4.69 -9.93
N LYS A 91 7.52 -4.29 -11.12
CA LYS A 91 8.03 -5.21 -12.15
C LYS A 91 9.24 -6.01 -11.63
N GLY A 92 10.18 -5.34 -11.00
CA GLY A 92 11.37 -5.94 -10.40
C GLY A 92 11.03 -6.96 -9.32
N VAL A 93 10.10 -6.64 -8.41
CA VAL A 93 9.55 -7.59 -7.43
C VAL A 93 8.99 -8.82 -8.12
N LEU A 94 8.14 -8.65 -9.15
CA LEU A 94 7.51 -9.78 -9.83
C LEU A 94 8.50 -10.67 -10.58
N MET A 95 9.53 -10.09 -11.21
CA MET A 95 10.58 -10.87 -11.88
C MET A 95 11.41 -11.68 -10.88
N LYS A 96 11.82 -11.07 -9.77
CA LYS A 96 12.58 -11.72 -8.70
C LYS A 96 11.75 -12.82 -8.01
N ALA A 97 10.48 -12.55 -7.71
CA ALA A 97 9.56 -13.54 -7.15
C ALA A 97 9.34 -14.74 -8.11
N LYS A 98 9.21 -14.48 -9.41
CA LYS A 98 9.12 -15.52 -10.44
C LYS A 98 10.39 -16.39 -10.48
N ALA A 99 11.57 -15.78 -10.39
CA ALA A 99 12.84 -16.50 -10.38
C ALA A 99 13.01 -17.35 -9.11
N ALA A 100 12.61 -16.82 -7.94
CA ALA A 100 12.73 -17.49 -6.66
C ALA A 100 11.80 -18.71 -6.49
N LYS A 101 10.72 -18.81 -7.28
CA LYS A 101 9.77 -19.96 -7.28
C LYS A 101 9.32 -20.36 -5.86
N LEU A 102 9.02 -19.39 -5.00
CA LEU A 102 8.69 -19.61 -3.59
C LEU A 102 7.41 -20.45 -3.40
N GLY A 103 6.54 -20.50 -4.42
CA GLY A 103 5.30 -21.27 -4.39
C GLY A 103 4.29 -20.72 -3.38
N ILE A 104 4.33 -19.41 -3.11
CA ILE A 104 3.36 -18.68 -2.30
C ILE A 104 2.53 -17.78 -3.22
N SER A 105 1.23 -17.65 -2.93
CA SER A 105 0.34 -16.79 -3.71
C SER A 105 0.72 -15.32 -3.52
N THR A 106 0.88 -14.60 -4.62
CA THR A 106 1.13 -13.14 -4.63
C THR A 106 -0.02 -12.42 -5.32
N VAL A 107 -0.55 -11.40 -4.66
CA VAL A 107 -1.61 -10.51 -5.16
C VAL A 107 -1.03 -9.13 -5.33
N VAL A 108 -1.24 -8.51 -6.50
CA VAL A 108 -0.89 -7.12 -6.78
C VAL A 108 -2.17 -6.31 -6.86
N SER A 109 -2.30 -5.29 -6.01
CA SER A 109 -3.37 -4.30 -6.06
C SER A 109 -2.86 -3.05 -6.76
N GLY A 110 -3.69 -2.44 -7.58
CA GLY A 110 -3.41 -1.24 -8.38
C GLY A 110 -4.49 -1.08 -9.46
N LEU A 111 -4.32 -0.12 -10.37
CA LEU A 111 -5.16 -0.06 -11.57
C LEU A 111 -5.02 -1.36 -12.37
N ILE A 112 -6.15 -2.01 -12.69
CA ILE A 112 -6.12 -3.37 -13.24
C ILE A 112 -5.37 -3.45 -14.57
N ASP A 113 -5.54 -2.46 -15.45
CA ASP A 113 -4.87 -2.44 -16.75
C ASP A 113 -3.35 -2.32 -16.60
N GLU A 114 -2.89 -1.47 -15.68
CA GLU A 114 -1.46 -1.32 -15.34
C GLU A 114 -0.89 -2.61 -14.78
N VAL A 115 -1.58 -3.22 -13.80
CA VAL A 115 -1.13 -4.49 -13.18
C VAL A 115 -1.06 -5.62 -14.20
N VAL A 116 -2.04 -5.72 -15.10
CA VAL A 116 -2.05 -6.71 -16.19
C VAL A 116 -0.91 -6.47 -17.17
N GLN A 117 -0.61 -5.21 -17.51
CA GLN A 117 0.50 -4.89 -18.39
C GLN A 117 1.86 -5.24 -17.75
N ILE A 118 2.09 -4.86 -16.49
CA ILE A 118 3.31 -5.21 -15.76
C ILE A 118 3.47 -6.74 -15.70
N ALA A 119 2.39 -7.48 -15.39
CA ALA A 119 2.44 -8.93 -15.37
C ALA A 119 2.83 -9.53 -16.73
N ARG A 120 2.26 -9.03 -17.83
CA ARG A 120 2.62 -9.47 -19.20
C ARG A 120 4.09 -9.22 -19.51
N GLU A 121 4.62 -8.06 -19.14
CA GLU A 121 6.04 -7.73 -19.32
C GLU A 121 6.97 -8.66 -18.54
N CYS A 122 6.54 -9.14 -17.36
CA CYS A 122 7.25 -10.16 -16.59
C CYS A 122 7.08 -11.59 -17.15
N GLY A 123 6.31 -11.77 -18.23
CA GLY A 123 5.90 -13.07 -18.76
C GLY A 123 5.08 -13.86 -17.73
N LEU A 124 4.19 -13.18 -17.02
CA LEU A 124 3.23 -13.74 -16.06
C LEU A 124 1.80 -13.56 -16.60
N LYS A 125 0.94 -14.52 -16.27
CA LYS A 125 -0.50 -14.44 -16.58
C LYS A 125 -1.28 -14.40 -15.27
N PRO A 126 -1.95 -13.28 -14.93
CA PRO A 126 -2.86 -13.25 -13.79
C PRO A 126 -3.94 -14.33 -13.92
N HIS A 127 -4.16 -15.11 -12.87
CA HIS A 127 -5.15 -16.20 -12.88
C HIS A 127 -6.51 -15.80 -12.30
N THR A 128 -6.58 -14.67 -11.57
CA THR A 128 -7.79 -14.17 -10.93
C THR A 128 -7.70 -12.66 -10.82
N ALA A 129 -8.85 -11.98 -10.95
CA ALA A 129 -8.98 -10.55 -10.72
C ALA A 129 -10.05 -10.30 -9.65
N LEU A 130 -9.76 -9.37 -8.74
CA LEU A 130 -10.75 -8.81 -7.83
C LEU A 130 -10.94 -7.35 -8.23
N LEU A 131 -12.18 -6.93 -8.41
CA LEU A 131 -12.53 -5.55 -8.74
C LEU A 131 -13.35 -4.96 -7.60
N SER A 132 -13.00 -3.76 -7.18
CA SER A 132 -13.87 -3.00 -6.29
C SER A 132 -15.05 -2.45 -7.09
N LEU A 133 -16.27 -2.74 -6.63
CA LEU A 133 -17.48 -2.21 -7.23
C LEU A 133 -17.82 -0.79 -6.72
N GLY A 134 -17.01 -0.24 -5.81
CA GLY A 134 -17.26 1.05 -5.19
C GLY A 134 -18.06 0.95 -3.89
N VAL A 135 -18.66 2.07 -3.49
CA VAL A 135 -19.47 2.20 -2.28
C VAL A 135 -20.93 2.41 -2.68
N TYR A 136 -21.83 1.63 -2.07
CA TYR A 136 -23.27 1.67 -2.33
C TYR A 136 -24.03 2.01 -1.04
N GLY A 137 -25.20 2.62 -1.18
CA GLY A 137 -26.04 3.07 -0.05
C GLY A 137 -26.07 4.59 0.07
N ASP A 138 -26.31 5.10 1.28
CA ASP A 138 -26.32 6.54 1.54
C ASP A 138 -24.89 7.10 1.62
N THR A 139 -24.34 7.48 0.46
CA THR A 139 -22.99 8.02 0.35
C THR A 139 -22.85 9.43 0.94
N SER A 140 -23.96 10.09 1.32
CA SER A 140 -23.90 11.41 1.97
C SER A 140 -23.33 11.34 3.39
N LEU A 141 -23.35 10.16 4.02
CA LEU A 141 -22.76 9.89 5.34
C LEU A 141 -21.25 9.69 5.30
N LEU A 142 -20.67 9.54 4.10
CA LEU A 142 -19.24 9.35 3.94
C LEU A 142 -18.49 10.68 4.12
N PRO A 143 -17.22 10.63 4.56
CA PRO A 143 -16.33 11.78 4.42
C PRO A 143 -16.28 12.27 2.97
N SER A 144 -15.88 13.53 2.78
CA SER A 144 -15.70 14.08 1.44
C SER A 144 -14.77 13.21 0.60
N GLY A 145 -14.94 13.22 -0.72
CA GLY A 145 -14.08 12.46 -1.64
C GLY A 145 -12.60 12.77 -1.43
N GLU A 146 -12.26 14.01 -1.08
CA GLU A 146 -10.91 14.38 -0.66
C GLU A 146 -10.40 13.58 0.53
N VAL A 147 -11.18 13.52 1.62
CA VAL A 147 -10.78 12.77 2.81
C VAL A 147 -10.68 11.28 2.51
N LEU A 148 -11.59 10.76 1.68
CA LEU A 148 -11.58 9.35 1.25
C LEU A 148 -10.31 8.97 0.49
N GLN A 149 -9.72 9.87 -0.29
CA GLN A 149 -8.45 9.59 -0.98
C GLN A 149 -7.32 9.24 -0.01
N TYR A 150 -7.35 9.76 1.22
CA TYR A 150 -6.37 9.46 2.27
C TYR A 150 -6.78 8.27 3.13
N THR A 151 -8.01 8.25 3.65
CA THR A 151 -8.44 7.22 4.62
C THR A 151 -8.47 5.82 3.99
N THR A 152 -8.82 5.72 2.70
CA THR A 152 -8.86 4.44 1.98
C THR A 152 -7.47 3.88 1.66
N MET A 153 -6.39 4.65 1.84
CA MET A 153 -5.03 4.12 1.67
C MET A 153 -4.65 3.05 2.71
N CYS A 154 -5.25 3.05 3.90
CA CYS A 154 -5.01 2.00 4.90
C CYS A 154 -5.90 0.77 4.71
N GLY A 155 -7.08 0.93 4.11
CA GLY A 155 -8.02 -0.18 3.86
C GLY A 155 -8.70 -0.81 5.09
N HIS A 156 -8.11 -0.64 6.27
CA HIS A 156 -8.61 -1.13 7.57
C HIS A 156 -9.32 -0.04 8.37
N SER A 157 -9.51 1.15 7.79
CA SER A 157 -10.12 2.31 8.44
C SER A 157 -9.39 2.78 9.72
N LEU A 158 -8.08 2.53 9.83
CA LEU A 158 -7.27 2.98 10.97
C LEU A 158 -6.87 4.46 10.89
N VAL A 159 -6.92 5.05 9.70
CA VAL A 159 -6.64 6.48 9.49
C VAL A 159 -7.95 7.26 9.62
N SER A 160 -8.10 8.03 10.70
CA SER A 160 -9.34 8.75 10.98
C SER A 160 -9.52 9.97 10.08
N GLN A 161 -10.77 10.29 9.72
CA GLN A 161 -11.08 11.51 8.97
C GLN A 161 -10.68 12.80 9.71
N HIS A 162 -10.69 12.78 11.04
CA HIS A 162 -10.30 13.93 11.86
C HIS A 162 -8.80 14.19 11.80
N LEU A 163 -7.99 13.11 11.84
CA LEU A 163 -6.54 13.22 11.66
C LEU A 163 -6.20 13.75 10.27
N VAL A 164 -6.87 13.23 9.22
CA VAL A 164 -6.68 13.73 7.85
C VAL A 164 -6.95 15.24 7.78
N LYS A 165 -8.10 15.70 8.26
CA LYS A 165 -8.48 17.13 8.23
C LYS A 165 -7.49 18.02 8.96
N ASP A 166 -7.07 17.63 10.17
CA ASP A 166 -6.09 18.37 10.97
C ASP A 166 -4.73 18.48 10.26
N VAL A 167 -4.23 17.35 9.73
CA VAL A 167 -2.93 17.30 9.05
C VAL A 167 -2.95 18.08 7.73
N THR A 168 -3.99 17.94 6.91
CA THR A 168 -4.11 18.68 5.65
C THR A 168 -4.22 20.19 5.88
N GLU A 169 -4.90 20.61 6.95
CA GLU A 169 -5.02 22.02 7.31
C GLU A 169 -3.68 22.61 7.76
N LYS A 170 -2.86 21.84 8.49
CA LYS A 170 -1.50 22.24 8.87
C LYS A 170 -0.60 22.40 7.65
N VAL A 171 -0.71 21.51 6.67
CA VAL A 171 0.00 21.64 5.38
C VAL A 171 -0.44 22.90 4.64
N LYS A 172 -1.75 23.16 4.56
CA LYS A 172 -2.30 24.36 3.92
C LYS A 172 -1.79 25.67 4.55
N LYS A 173 -1.61 25.67 5.87
CA LYS A 173 -1.05 26.81 6.63
C LYS A 173 0.47 26.93 6.55
N GLY A 174 1.16 26.03 5.87
CA GLY A 174 2.63 25.99 5.82
C GLY A 174 3.27 25.62 7.15
N ILE A 175 2.52 25.03 8.09
CA ILE A 175 3.04 24.58 9.39
C ILE A 175 3.93 23.35 9.21
N MET A 176 3.66 22.53 8.18
CA MET A 176 4.46 21.35 7.87
C MET A 176 4.42 21.00 6.38
N THR A 177 5.37 20.17 5.96
CA THR A 177 5.47 19.71 4.57
C THR A 177 4.45 18.59 4.26
N PRO A 178 4.04 18.44 2.98
CA PRO A 178 3.27 17.27 2.52
C PRO A 178 3.90 15.92 2.90
N GLU A 179 5.23 15.83 2.88
CA GLU A 179 5.99 14.64 3.24
C GLU A 179 5.85 14.29 4.73
N ASP A 180 6.06 15.27 5.61
CA ASP A 180 5.89 15.08 7.06
C ASP A 180 4.44 14.70 7.42
N ALA A 181 3.49 15.33 6.73
CA ALA A 181 2.08 15.03 6.86
C ALA A 181 1.75 13.60 6.43
N ALA A 182 2.30 13.14 5.30
CA ALA A 182 2.13 11.76 4.83
C ALA A 182 2.68 10.75 5.85
N LEU A 183 3.84 11.02 6.46
CA LEU A 183 4.40 10.18 7.52
C LEU A 183 3.47 10.08 8.73
N ILE A 184 2.85 11.20 9.16
CA ILE A 184 1.89 11.19 10.26
C ILE A 184 0.65 10.37 9.91
N LEU A 185 0.10 10.53 8.71
CA LEU A 185 -1.09 9.78 8.27
C LEU A 185 -0.82 8.28 8.08
N ALA A 186 0.43 7.88 7.83
CA ALA A 186 0.81 6.48 7.72
C ALA A 186 0.91 5.75 9.07
N LYS A 187 1.20 6.45 10.17
CA LYS A 187 1.44 5.83 11.50
C LYS A 187 0.33 4.88 11.99
N PRO A 188 -0.97 5.20 11.85
CA PRO A 188 -2.03 4.27 12.26
C PRO A 188 -2.06 2.97 11.44
N CYS A 189 -1.48 2.96 10.23
CA CYS A 189 -1.48 1.82 9.33
C CYS A 189 -0.32 0.86 9.64
N THR A 190 -0.50 0.00 10.65
CA THR A 190 0.54 -0.94 11.11
C THR A 190 0.95 -2.00 10.09
N CYS A 191 0.08 -2.34 9.14
CA CYS A 191 0.40 -3.26 8.03
C CYS A 191 1.24 -2.61 6.93
N GLY A 192 1.45 -1.29 6.96
CA GLY A 192 2.29 -0.58 5.99
C GLY A 192 1.72 -0.47 4.57
N ILE A 193 0.41 -0.59 4.39
CA ILE A 193 -0.23 -0.47 3.06
C ILE A 193 -0.51 0.97 2.64
N PHE A 194 -0.29 1.93 3.54
CA PHE A 194 -0.49 3.35 3.31
C PHE A 194 0.67 3.89 2.45
N ASN A 195 0.32 4.51 1.33
CA ASN A 195 1.27 5.02 0.34
C ASN A 195 1.58 6.49 0.63
N THR A 196 2.72 6.75 1.26
CA THR A 196 3.12 8.12 1.63
C THR A 196 3.47 8.98 0.42
N ASP A 197 4.00 8.40 -0.64
CA ASP A 197 4.35 9.14 -1.86
C ASP A 197 3.09 9.68 -2.53
N ARG A 198 2.08 8.83 -2.69
CA ARG A 198 0.75 9.25 -3.18
C ARG A 198 0.12 10.29 -2.26
N CYS A 199 0.20 10.09 -0.95
CA CYS A 199 -0.37 11.01 0.03
C CYS A 199 0.24 12.42 -0.09
N ALA A 200 1.57 12.51 -0.15
CA ALA A 200 2.27 13.78 -0.30
C ALA A 200 1.96 14.43 -1.65
N GLN A 201 1.90 13.66 -2.74
CA GLN A 201 1.56 14.16 -4.07
C GLN A 201 0.15 14.77 -4.12
N LEU A 202 -0.84 14.10 -3.54
CA LEU A 202 -2.21 14.62 -3.44
C LEU A 202 -2.28 15.95 -2.69
N MET A 203 -1.50 16.11 -1.62
CA MET A 203 -1.42 17.37 -0.88
C MET A 203 -0.76 18.49 -1.70
N LYS A 204 0.31 18.19 -2.45
CA LYS A 204 0.98 19.16 -3.34
C LYS A 204 0.07 19.66 -4.45
N GLU A 205 -0.68 18.74 -5.08
CA GLU A 205 -1.65 19.08 -6.13
C GLU A 205 -2.72 20.03 -5.62
N ARG A 206 -3.20 19.81 -4.38
CA ARG A 206 -4.16 20.69 -3.71
C ARG A 206 -3.61 22.06 -3.42
N LEU A 207 -2.40 22.15 -2.86
CA LEU A 207 -1.73 23.43 -2.64
C LEU A 207 -1.59 24.22 -3.95
N ALA A 208 -1.19 23.55 -5.03
CA ALA A 208 -1.05 24.17 -6.34
C ALA A 208 -2.39 24.62 -6.95
N ALA A 209 -3.48 23.89 -6.70
CA ALA A 209 -4.83 24.27 -7.12
C ALA A 209 -5.34 25.49 -6.33
N ASP A 210 -5.13 25.52 -5.02
CA ASP A 210 -5.52 26.64 -4.16
C ASP A 210 -4.77 27.93 -4.53
N SER A 211 -3.48 27.85 -4.87
CA SER A 211 -2.69 29.00 -5.32
C SER A 211 -3.12 29.58 -6.67
N LYS A 212 -3.82 28.80 -7.51
CA LYS A 212 -4.35 29.28 -8.81
C LYS A 212 -5.72 29.95 -8.70
N ASN A 213 -6.40 29.76 -7.57
CA ASN A 213 -7.73 30.31 -7.30
C ASN A 213 -7.69 31.56 -6.41
N LEU A 214 -6.48 32.01 -6.03
CA LEU A 214 -6.19 33.26 -5.33
C LEU A 214 -5.73 34.32 -6.33
#